data_AF-A0A2G9GNC9-F1
#
_entry.id   AF-A0A2G9GNC9-F1
#
_cell.length_a   1.000
_cell.length_b   1.000
_cell.length_c   1.000
_cell.angle_alpha   90.00
_cell.angle_beta   90.00
_cell.angle_gamma   90.00
#
_symmetry.space_group_name_H-M   'P 1'
#
loop_
_entity.id
_entity.type
_entity.pdbx_description
1 polymer ?
#
loop_
_entity_poly.entity_id
_entity_poly.type
_entity_poly.pdbx_seq_one_letter_code
_entity_poly.pdbx_strand_id
1 'polypeptide(L)'
;MTAKITYNSVLYSNSRYVYAAVIGVKAVIGVVKLDLSLTTKDGSDFTVASSLYGPGCSGGEPLFVPKEPSNPAAEEDDGYLLAFVYDENTDESKFAVMDAKSPSLDIIAAVKLPRRVPNGFHIGLFVSESELEKL
;
A
#
# COMPACT_ATOMS: atom_id res chain seq x y z
N MET A 1 -14.97 16.29 4.43
CA MET A 1 -14.45 15.18 5.26
C MET A 1 -12.93 15.25 5.14
N THR A 2 -12.24 15.77 6.14
CA THR A 2 -10.78 16.03 6.06
C THR A 2 -10.05 14.74 6.39
N ALA A 3 -9.44 14.10 5.38
CA ALA A 3 -8.55 12.97 5.61
C ALA A 3 -7.28 13.48 6.30
N LYS A 4 -6.93 12.91 7.46
CA LYS A 4 -5.65 13.15 8.13
C LYS A 4 -4.67 12.10 7.61
N ILE A 5 -3.68 12.55 6.85
CA ILE A 5 -2.52 11.72 6.46
C ILE A 5 -1.63 11.63 7.71
N THR A 6 -1.43 10.42 8.25
CA THR A 6 -0.48 10.19 9.36
C THR A 6 0.64 9.30 8.84
N TYR A 7 1.88 9.75 9.03
CA TYR A 7 3.08 9.11 8.51
C TYR A 7 3.54 7.95 9.42
N ASN A 8 3.76 6.78 8.83
CA ASN A 8 4.69 5.76 9.31
C ASN A 8 5.33 5.15 8.06
N SER A 9 6.63 5.37 7.85
CA SER A 9 7.38 4.83 6.72
C SER A 9 8.62 4.14 7.25
N VAL A 10 8.86 2.91 6.82
CA VAL A 10 10.19 2.28 6.90
C VAL A 10 11.06 2.99 5.87
N LEU A 11 11.96 3.85 6.35
CA LEU A 11 12.85 4.67 5.55
C LEU A 11 14.01 3.81 5.02
N TYR A 12 14.02 3.52 3.71
CA TYR A 12 15.27 3.34 2.99
C TYR A 12 15.78 4.74 2.62
N SER A 13 17.00 5.08 3.04
CA SER A 13 17.61 6.36 2.69
C SER A 13 17.76 6.46 1.16
N ASN A 14 17.18 7.49 0.53
CA ASN A 14 17.13 7.82 -0.91
C ASN A 14 15.95 7.27 -1.75
N SER A 15 14.86 6.75 -1.16
CA SER A 15 13.64 6.44 -1.94
C SER A 15 12.94 7.70 -2.46
N ARG A 16 12.59 7.74 -3.75
CA ARG A 16 11.74 8.77 -4.36
C ARG A 16 10.28 8.59 -3.98
N TYR A 17 9.79 7.34 -3.92
CA TYR A 17 8.38 7.07 -3.66
C TYR A 17 8.14 6.54 -2.25
N VAL A 18 7.04 6.98 -1.64
CA VAL A 18 6.55 6.45 -0.37
C VAL A 18 5.10 6.03 -0.53
N TYR A 19 4.76 4.84 -0.04
CA TYR A 19 3.39 4.36 0.04
C TYR A 19 2.90 4.44 1.48
N ALA A 20 1.72 5.01 1.70
CA ALA A 20 1.18 5.23 3.02
C ALA A 20 -0.30 4.87 3.11
N ALA A 21 -0.73 4.47 4.30
CA ALA A 21 -2.13 4.24 4.62
C ALA A 21 -2.91 5.56 4.72
N VAL A 22 -4.11 5.60 4.14
CA VAL A 22 -5.09 6.66 4.39
C VAL A 22 -5.90 6.27 5.61
N ILE A 23 -5.73 7.00 6.72
CA ILE A 23 -6.38 6.68 8.00
C ILE A 23 -7.70 7.45 8.12
N GLY A 24 -8.80 6.70 8.16
CA GLY A 24 -10.13 7.20 8.52
C GLY A 24 -10.32 7.27 10.04
N VAL A 25 -11.55 7.53 10.48
CA VAL A 25 -11.84 7.74 11.92
C VAL A 25 -11.56 6.49 12.77
N LYS A 26 -11.75 5.29 12.21
CA LYS A 26 -11.67 4.01 12.94
C LYS A 26 -10.75 2.96 12.31
N ALA A 27 -10.30 3.18 11.07
CA ALA A 27 -9.54 2.19 10.32
C ALA A 27 -8.77 2.84 9.16
N VAL A 28 -7.85 2.09 8.56
CA VAL A 28 -7.28 2.43 7.25
C VAL A 28 -8.37 2.26 6.19
N ILE A 29 -8.58 3.27 5.35
CA ILE A 29 -9.65 3.32 4.34
C ILE A 29 -9.10 3.37 2.91
N GLY A 30 -7.77 3.34 2.75
CA GLY A 30 -7.13 3.39 1.45
C GLY A 30 -5.61 3.50 1.53
N VAL A 31 -5.01 3.74 0.38
CA VAL A 31 -3.57 3.86 0.17
C VAL A 31 -3.28 5.10 -0.67
N VAL A 32 -2.15 5.73 -0.40
CA VAL A 32 -1.61 6.85 -1.17
C VAL A 32 -0.15 6.59 -1.54
N LYS A 33 0.24 7.04 -2.73
CA LYS A 33 1.63 7.10 -3.20
C LYS A 33 2.07 8.55 -3.23
N LEU A 34 3.19 8.84 -2.60
CA LEU A 34 3.81 10.15 -2.52
C LEU A 34 5.12 10.15 -3.33
N ASP A 35 5.39 11.22 -4.07
CA ASP A 35 6.67 11.47 -4.74
C ASP A 35 7.46 12.54 -3.96
N LEU A 36 8.51 12.10 -3.26
CA LEU A 36 9.37 12.93 -2.41
C LEU A 36 10.33 13.82 -3.21
N SER A 37 10.48 13.61 -4.52
CA SER A 37 11.30 14.48 -5.37
C SER A 37 10.59 15.80 -5.70
N LEU A 38 9.27 15.86 -5.54
CA LEU A 38 8.49 17.07 -5.77
C LEU A 38 8.89 18.11 -4.72
N THR A 39 9.33 19.29 -5.15
CA THR A 39 9.60 20.44 -4.27
C THR A 39 8.49 21.45 -4.45
N THR A 40 7.57 21.52 -3.48
CA THR A 40 6.38 22.36 -3.64
C THR A 40 6.65 23.75 -3.07
N LYS A 41 6.88 24.73 -3.95
CA LYS A 41 7.00 26.16 -3.55
C LYS A 41 5.66 26.74 -3.06
N ASP A 42 4.55 26.08 -3.39
CA ASP A 42 3.19 26.57 -3.16
C ASP A 42 2.36 25.68 -2.20
N GLY A 43 2.99 24.71 -1.53
CA GLY A 43 2.30 23.84 -0.57
C GLY A 43 1.34 22.81 -1.18
N SER A 44 1.49 22.49 -2.47
CA SER A 44 0.76 21.39 -3.11
C SER A 44 1.13 20.03 -2.50
N ASP A 45 0.19 19.08 -2.55
CA ASP A 45 0.35 17.73 -1.99
C ASP A 45 1.37 16.91 -2.82
N PHE A 46 2.13 16.04 -2.14
CA PHE A 46 3.12 15.13 -2.75
C PHE A 46 2.45 13.89 -3.35
N THR A 47 1.14 13.77 -3.21
CA THR A 47 0.32 12.67 -3.71
C THR A 47 0.33 12.58 -5.24
N VAL A 48 0.82 11.45 -5.76
CA VAL A 48 0.83 11.12 -7.20
C VAL A 48 -0.11 9.99 -7.57
N ALA A 49 -0.56 9.18 -6.60
CA ALA A 49 -1.61 8.18 -6.79
C ALA A 49 -2.35 7.94 -5.47
N SER A 50 -3.62 7.56 -5.55
CA SER A 50 -4.40 7.18 -4.35
C SER A 50 -5.54 6.22 -4.72
N SER A 51 -5.88 5.34 -3.78
CA SER A 51 -7.02 4.43 -3.91
C SER A 51 -7.74 4.30 -2.57
N LEU A 52 -9.05 4.48 -2.57
CA LEU A 52 -9.91 4.26 -1.41
C LEU A 52 -10.62 2.92 -1.57
N TYR A 53 -10.71 2.14 -0.49
CA TYR A 53 -11.35 0.82 -0.52
C TYR A 53 -12.87 0.87 -0.68
N GLY A 54 -13.47 2.04 -0.49
CA GLY A 54 -14.91 2.27 -0.57
C GLY A 54 -15.63 2.22 0.79
N PRO A 55 -16.92 2.60 0.83
CA PRO A 55 -17.71 2.62 2.07
C PRO A 55 -17.83 1.25 2.71
N GLY A 56 -17.54 1.18 4.02
CA GLY A 56 -17.57 -0.05 4.80
C GLY A 56 -16.40 -1.01 4.57
N CYS A 57 -15.45 -0.61 3.73
CA CYS A 57 -14.19 -1.33 3.60
C CYS A 57 -13.13 -0.71 4.51
N SER A 58 -12.37 -1.58 5.16
CA SER A 58 -11.21 -1.21 5.98
C SER A 58 -10.03 -2.08 5.59
N GLY A 59 -8.81 -1.57 5.70
CA GLY A 59 -7.62 -2.36 5.39
C GLY A 59 -6.54 -2.31 6.45
N GLY A 60 -5.43 -2.96 6.12
CA GLY A 60 -4.16 -2.84 6.83
C GLY A 60 -3.20 -1.85 6.15
N GLU A 61 -2.00 -1.74 6.71
CA GLU A 61 -0.88 -1.04 6.09
C GLU A 61 -0.54 -1.66 4.72
N PRO A 62 -0.29 -0.86 3.67
CA PRO A 62 0.16 -1.38 2.38
C PRO A 62 1.63 -1.80 2.44
N LEU A 63 1.97 -2.92 1.80
CA LEU A 63 3.35 -3.37 1.59
C LEU A 63 3.74 -3.25 0.13
N PHE A 64 4.85 -2.58 -0.17
CA PHE A 64 5.43 -2.61 -1.51
C PHE A 64 6.29 -3.86 -1.71
N VAL A 65 6.10 -4.52 -2.85
CA VAL A 65 6.93 -5.63 -3.32
C VAL A 65 7.41 -5.34 -4.73
N PRO A 66 8.72 -5.21 -4.98
CA PRO A 66 9.26 -4.97 -6.31
C PRO A 66 8.98 -6.18 -7.21
N LYS A 67 8.71 -5.93 -8.48
CA LYS A 67 8.48 -6.99 -9.47
C LYS A 67 9.75 -7.78 -9.77
N GLU A 68 10.89 -7.08 -9.83
CA GLU A 68 12.21 -7.65 -10.11
C GLU A 68 13.24 -7.15 -9.08
N PRO A 69 13.26 -7.70 -7.85
CA PRO A 69 14.13 -7.21 -6.76
C PRO A 69 15.63 -7.25 -7.07
N SER A 70 16.06 -8.11 -8.01
CA SER A 70 17.45 -8.24 -8.42
C SER A 70 17.82 -7.40 -9.66
N ASN A 71 16.89 -6.65 -10.23
CA ASN A 71 17.13 -5.82 -11.40
C ASN A 71 17.38 -4.35 -11.00
N PRO A 72 18.64 -3.87 -10.99
CA PRO A 72 18.95 -2.48 -10.64
C PRO A 72 18.50 -1.46 -11.69
N ALA A 73 18.09 -1.91 -12.88
CA ALA A 73 17.54 -1.06 -13.92
C ALA A 73 16.00 -0.96 -13.87
N ALA A 74 15.34 -1.68 -12.96
CA ALA A 74 13.92 -1.54 -12.74
C ALA A 74 13.61 -0.17 -12.13
N GLU A 75 12.52 0.45 -12.57
CA GLU A 75 12.02 1.69 -11.97
C GLU A 75 11.62 1.43 -10.50
N GLU A 76 11.83 2.41 -9.63
CA GLU A 76 11.59 2.26 -8.18
C GLU A 76 10.14 1.86 -7.83
N ASP A 77 9.17 2.29 -8.64
CA ASP A 77 7.75 1.95 -8.48
C ASP A 77 7.29 0.75 -9.31
N ASP A 78 8.19 0.04 -10.00
CA ASP A 78 7.85 -1.17 -10.74
C ASP A 78 7.66 -2.36 -9.80
N GLY A 79 6.43 -2.50 -9.33
CA GLY A 79 6.06 -3.50 -8.35
C GLY A 79 4.58 -3.48 -8.01
N TYR A 80 4.28 -4.12 -6.89
CA TYR A 80 2.93 -4.33 -6.41
C TYR A 80 2.76 -3.76 -5.01
N LEU A 81 1.57 -3.25 -4.71
CA LEU A 81 1.16 -2.98 -3.34
C LEU A 81 0.24 -4.09 -2.87
N LEU A 82 0.57 -4.65 -1.72
CA LEU A 82 -0.16 -5.72 -1.07
C LEU A 82 -0.90 -5.14 0.12
N ALA A 83 -2.19 -5.46 0.26
CA ALA A 83 -2.97 -5.03 1.42
C ALA A 83 -4.03 -6.07 1.77
N PHE A 84 -4.28 -6.25 3.07
CA PHE A 84 -5.50 -6.92 3.53
C PHE A 84 -6.63 -5.91 3.57
N VAL A 85 -7.78 -6.27 2.99
CA VAL A 85 -9.00 -5.45 2.95
C VAL A 85 -10.14 -6.29 3.50
N TYR A 86 -10.80 -5.78 4.54
CA TYR A 86 -12.01 -6.31 5.14
C TYR A 86 -13.21 -5.45 4.72
N ASP A 87 -14.20 -6.11 4.14
CA ASP A 87 -15.47 -5.52 3.71
C ASP A 87 -16.56 -5.86 4.74
N GLU A 88 -17.02 -4.87 5.50
CA GLU A 88 -18.04 -5.06 6.53
C GLU A 88 -19.43 -5.36 5.95
N ASN A 89 -19.66 -5.00 4.68
CA ASN A 89 -20.95 -5.23 4.02
C ASN A 89 -21.15 -6.71 3.68
N THR A 90 -20.05 -7.41 3.40
CA THR A 90 -20.05 -8.83 3.03
C THR A 90 -19.50 -9.74 4.13
N ASP A 91 -18.92 -9.16 5.19
CA ASP A 91 -18.15 -9.83 6.24
C ASP A 91 -16.98 -10.67 5.67
N GLU A 92 -16.36 -10.19 4.59
CA GLU A 92 -15.28 -10.89 3.90
C GLU A 92 -13.95 -10.17 4.05
N SER A 93 -12.87 -10.93 4.18
CA SER A 93 -11.50 -10.41 4.04
C SER A 93 -10.90 -10.86 2.72
N LYS A 94 -10.16 -9.96 2.09
CA LYS A 94 -9.47 -10.17 0.82
C LYS A 94 -8.02 -9.73 0.97
N PHE A 95 -7.13 -10.45 0.31
CA PHE A 95 -5.76 -10.02 0.06
C PHE A 95 -5.71 -9.37 -1.32
N ALA A 96 -5.59 -8.06 -1.35
CA ALA A 96 -5.56 -7.25 -2.56
C ALA A 96 -4.12 -7.05 -3.04
N VAL A 97 -3.92 -7.21 -4.34
CA VAL A 97 -2.69 -6.89 -5.06
C VAL A 97 -3.01 -5.74 -5.99
N MET A 98 -2.31 -4.63 -5.82
CA MET A 98 -2.49 -3.40 -6.56
C MET A 98 -1.24 -3.11 -7.42
N ASP A 99 -1.45 -2.54 -8.60
CA ASP A 99 -0.34 -2.04 -9.43
C ASP A 99 0.21 -0.72 -8.86
N ALA A 100 1.48 -0.71 -8.46
CA ALA A 100 2.12 0.45 -7.84
C ALA A 100 2.43 1.58 -8.84
N LYS A 101 2.44 1.30 -10.15
CA LYS A 101 2.61 2.31 -11.22
C LYS A 101 1.29 2.94 -11.64
N SER A 102 0.16 2.29 -11.36
CA SER A 102 -1.15 2.83 -11.71
C SER A 102 -1.40 4.16 -10.97
N PRO A 103 -1.87 5.22 -11.66
CA PRO A 103 -2.23 6.48 -11.02
C PRO A 103 -3.42 6.34 -10.05
N SER A 104 -4.20 5.27 -10.17
CA SER A 104 -5.32 4.93 -9.30
C SER A 104 -5.04 3.74 -8.37
N LEU A 105 -3.80 3.22 -8.35
CA LEU A 105 -3.40 2.02 -7.59
C LEU A 105 -4.42 0.87 -7.78
N ASP A 106 -4.71 0.54 -9.04
CA ASP A 106 -5.77 -0.40 -9.39
C ASP A 106 -5.50 -1.78 -8.80
N ILE A 107 -6.55 -2.41 -8.26
CA ILE A 107 -6.51 -3.80 -7.79
C ILE A 107 -6.47 -4.71 -9.03
N ILE A 108 -5.32 -5.31 -9.29
CA ILE A 108 -5.10 -6.23 -10.41
C ILE A 108 -5.40 -7.69 -10.03
N ALA A 109 -5.37 -8.02 -8.73
CA ALA A 109 -5.81 -9.32 -8.22
C ALA A 109 -6.35 -9.19 -6.78
N ALA A 110 -7.30 -10.05 -6.42
CA ALA A 110 -7.81 -10.15 -5.07
C ALA A 110 -8.08 -11.61 -4.70
N VAL A 111 -7.47 -12.07 -3.60
CA VAL A 111 -7.66 -13.42 -3.06
C VAL A 111 -8.61 -13.34 -1.87
N LYS A 112 -9.76 -13.99 -1.97
CA LYS A 112 -10.69 -14.11 -0.84
C LYS A 112 -10.09 -15.00 0.24
N LEU A 113 -10.13 -14.54 1.49
CA LEU A 113 -9.62 -15.28 2.64
C LEU A 113 -10.74 -16.07 3.31
N PRO A 114 -10.43 -17.27 3.86
CA PRO A 114 -11.42 -18.12 4.50
C PRO A 114 -11.89 -17.60 5.87
N ARG A 115 -11.19 -16.60 6.43
CA ARG A 115 -11.49 -16.00 7.73
C ARG A 115 -11.16 -14.52 7.74
N ARG A 116 -11.81 -13.81 8.65
CA ARG A 116 -11.55 -12.39 8.90
C ARG A 116 -10.12 -12.18 9.38
N VAL A 117 -9.41 -11.26 8.73
CA VAL A 117 -8.12 -10.74 9.21
C VAL A 117 -8.42 -9.57 10.15
N PRO A 118 -8.01 -9.62 11.43
CA PRO A 118 -8.17 -8.49 12.33
C PRO A 118 -7.44 -7.26 11.81
N ASN A 119 -7.95 -6.07 12.14
CA ASN A 119 -7.32 -4.81 11.77
C ASN A 119 -5.96 -4.71 12.51
N GLY A 120 -4.89 -5.10 11.82
CA GLY A 120 -3.52 -5.00 12.29
C GLY A 120 -2.90 -3.67 11.87
N PHE A 121 -1.94 -3.18 12.66
CA PHE A 121 -1.25 -1.93 12.35
C PHE A 121 -0.15 -2.11 11.32
N HIS A 122 0.56 -3.24 11.37
CA HIS A 122 1.61 -3.59 10.43
C HIS A 122 1.23 -4.81 9.61
N ILE A 123 1.34 -4.68 8.30
CA ILE A 123 1.36 -5.83 7.40
C ILE A 123 2.73 -6.50 7.55
N GLY A 124 2.76 -7.83 7.55
CA GLY A 124 3.98 -8.58 7.83
C GLY A 124 5.12 -8.32 6.84
N LEU A 125 6.18 -9.10 6.98
CA LEU A 125 7.31 -9.07 6.05
C LEU A 125 7.00 -9.91 4.82
N PHE A 126 7.30 -9.39 3.63
CA PHE A 126 7.43 -10.22 2.43
C PHE A 126 8.87 -10.73 2.34
N VAL A 127 9.02 -12.04 2.13
CA VAL A 127 10.31 -12.70 1.92
C VAL A 127 10.20 -13.46 0.62
N SER A 128 11.11 -13.19 -0.33
CA SER A 128 11.15 -13.97 -1.57
C SER A 128 11.60 -15.41 -1.30
N GLU A 129 11.23 -16.33 -2.17
CA GLU A 129 11.70 -17.72 -2.11
C GLU A 129 13.24 -17.79 -2.03
N SER A 130 13.93 -16.99 -2.86
CA SER A 130 15.39 -16.93 -2.88
C SER A 130 16.04 -16.41 -1.60
N GLU A 131 15.31 -15.65 -0.77
CA GLU A 131 15.77 -15.19 0.54
C GLU A 131 15.45 -16.24 1.61
N LEU A 132 14.28 -16.87 1.51
CA LEU A 132 13.85 -17.94 2.41
C LEU A 132 14.77 -19.16 2.33
N GLU A 133 15.20 -19.55 1.12
CA GLU A 133 16.12 -20.68 0.88
C GLU A 133 17.55 -20.45 1.42
N LYS A 134 17.89 -19.23 1.81
CA LYS A 134 19.19 -18.88 2.41
C LYS A 134 19.20 -18.94 3.93
N LEU A 135 18.05 -19.17 4.56
CA LEU A 135 17.91 -19.37 6.01
C LEU A 135 18.23 -20.83 6.40
#